data_AF-A0A551YR83-F1
#
_entry.id   AF-A0A551YR83-F1
#
_cell.length_a   1.000
_cell.length_b   1.000
_cell.length_c   1.000
_cell.angle_alpha   90.00
_cell.angle_beta   90.00
_cell.angle_gamma   90.00
#
_symmetry.space_group_name_H-M   'P 1'
#
loop_
_entity.id
_entity.type
_entity.pdbx_description
1 polymer ?
#
loop_
_entity_poly.entity_id
_entity_poly.type
_entity_poly.pdbx_seq_one_letter_code
_entity_poly.pdbx_strand_id
1 'polypeptide(L)' 'ERVHRCDSCGHIEPRDTASAKVIENRGKNAVGLTVLENACGGDLTGVVQLNLFDLVKSL' A
#
# COMPACT_ATOMS: atom_id res chain seq x y z
N GLU A 1 -13.51 14.89 -9.06
CA GLU A 1 -13.62 13.66 -9.88
C GLU A 1 -12.73 12.57 -9.27
N ARG A 2 -13.20 11.31 -9.12
CA ARG A 2 -12.42 10.20 -8.53
C ARG A 2 -11.59 9.47 -9.60
N VAL A 3 -10.74 10.20 -10.30
CA VAL A 3 -9.93 9.70 -11.43
C VAL A 3 -8.45 9.73 -11.02
N HIS A 4 -7.72 8.68 -11.37
CA HIS A 4 -6.26 8.63 -11.36
C HIS A 4 -5.74 9.03 -12.73
N ARG A 5 -4.76 9.94 -12.76
CA ARG A 5 -3.99 10.28 -13.96
C ARG A 5 -2.54 9.96 -13.64
N CYS A 6 -1.92 9.13 -14.47
CA CYS A 6 -0.52 8.79 -14.33
C CYS A 6 0.33 9.87 -14.99
N ASP A 7 1.14 10.58 -14.22
CA ASP A 7 1.99 11.67 -14.73
C ASP A 7 3.11 11.15 -15.64
N SER A 8 3.48 9.87 -15.53
CA SER A 8 4.58 9.27 -16.32
C SER A 8 4.16 8.83 -17.72
N CYS A 9 2.94 8.29 -17.89
CA CYS A 9 2.49 7.74 -19.17
C CYS A 9 1.17 8.33 -19.68
N GLY A 10 0.55 9.24 -18.92
CA GLY A 10 -0.71 9.88 -19.28
C GLY A 10 -1.93 8.95 -19.17
N HIS A 11 -1.80 7.73 -18.62
CA HIS A 11 -2.92 6.83 -18.44
C HIS A 11 -3.97 7.42 -17.49
N ILE A 12 -5.25 7.26 -17.83
CA ILE A 12 -6.38 7.78 -17.06
C ILE A 12 -7.31 6.62 -16.75
N GLU A 13 -7.63 6.44 -15.47
CA GLU A 13 -8.59 5.43 -15.01
C GLU A 13 -9.28 5.85 -13.71
N PRO A 14 -10.38 5.20 -13.29
CA PRO A 14 -10.96 5.45 -11.98
C PRO A 14 -9.93 5.17 -10.86
N ARG A 15 -9.90 6.03 -9.84
CA ARG A 15 -8.92 5.92 -8.73
C ARG A 15 -9.01 4.58 -8.01
N ASP A 16 -10.21 4.07 -7.81
CA ASP A 16 -10.43 2.80 -7.10
C ASP A 16 -9.91 1.61 -7.93
N THR A 17 -10.01 1.68 -9.26
CA THR A 17 -9.44 0.69 -10.18
C THR A 17 -7.92 0.71 -10.16
N ALA A 18 -7.30 1.89 -10.19
CA ALA A 18 -5.84 2.04 -10.07
C ALA A 18 -5.34 1.44 -8.74
N SER A 19 -5.99 1.77 -7.62
CA SER A 19 -5.64 1.24 -6.30
C SER A 19 -5.75 -0.28 -6.23
N ALA A 20 -6.82 -0.87 -6.79
CA ALA A 20 -7.01 -2.32 -6.81
C ALA A 20 -5.87 -3.03 -7.56
N LYS A 21 -5.46 -2.51 -8.72
CA LYS A 21 -4.34 -3.04 -9.51
C LYS A 21 -3.01 -2.96 -8.75
N VAL A 22 -2.76 -1.88 -8.01
CA VAL A 22 -1.55 -1.74 -7.19
C VAL A 22 -1.51 -2.80 -6.09
N ILE A 23 -2.63 -3.04 -5.41
CA ILE A 23 -2.74 -4.08 -4.36
C ILE A 23 -2.55 -5.47 -4.97
N GLU A 24 -3.21 -5.76 -6.10
CA GLU A 24 -3.08 -7.02 -6.81
C GLU A 24 -1.63 -7.28 -7.23
N ASN A 25 -0.97 -6.29 -7.84
CA ASN A 25 0.42 -6.42 -8.29
C ASN A 25 1.39 -6.61 -7.11
N ARG A 26 1.16 -5.92 -5.99
CA ARG A 26 1.92 -6.18 -4.75
C ARG A 26 1.74 -7.62 -4.30
N GLY A 27 0.50 -8.12 -4.30
CA GLY A 27 0.19 -9.50 -3.98
C GLY A 27 0.92 -10.49 -4.90
N LYS A 28 0.80 -10.31 -6.22
CA LYS A 28 1.47 -11.13 -7.26
C LYS A 28 2.99 -11.14 -7.11
N ASN A 29 3.60 -9.98 -6.86
CA ASN A 29 5.05 -9.85 -6.69
C ASN A 29 5.54 -10.42 -5.35
N ALA A 30 4.68 -10.47 -4.32
CA ALA A 30 5.00 -10.99 -3.00
C ALA A 30 4.70 -12.49 -2.83
N VAL A 31 4.04 -13.15 -3.80
CA VAL A 31 3.73 -14.59 -3.70
C VAL A 31 5.03 -15.38 -3.57
N GLY A 32 5.20 -16.06 -2.43
CA GLY A 32 6.35 -16.93 -2.16
C GLY A 32 7.57 -16.24 -1.53
N LEU A 33 7.50 -14.94 -1.25
CA LEU A 33 8.56 -14.20 -0.56
C LEU A 33 8.12 -13.85 0.87
N THR A 34 9.01 -14.06 1.86
CA THR A 34 8.89 -13.41 3.17
C THR A 34 9.06 -11.91 2.96
N VAL A 35 7.98 -11.16 3.08
CA VAL A 35 8.03 -9.70 2.97
C VAL A 35 8.77 -9.18 4.21
N LEU A 36 10.02 -8.74 4.01
CA LEU A 36 10.94 -8.36 5.11
C LEU A 36 10.51 -7.07 5.82
N GLU A 37 9.76 -6.21 5.14
CA GLU A 37 9.23 -4.96 5.67
C GLU A 37 7.75 -4.81 5.30
N ASN A 38 6.92 -4.53 6.31
CA ASN A 38 5.59 -4.02 6.06
C ASN A 38 5.70 -2.68 5.29
N ALA A 39 4.76 -2.41 4.39
CA ALA A 39 4.65 -1.10 3.77
C ALA A 39 4.36 -0.05 4.86
N CYS A 40 5.39 0.65 5.32
CA CYS A 40 5.30 1.70 6.33
C CYS A 40 5.31 3.08 5.65
N GLY A 41 4.35 3.94 6.01
CA GLY A 41 4.46 5.38 5.78
C GLY A 41 3.61 6.00 4.66
N GLY A 42 2.46 5.43 4.30
CA GLY A 42 1.49 6.12 3.45
C GLY A 42 0.13 6.28 4.15
N ASP A 43 -0.60 7.36 3.88
CA ASP A 43 -1.97 7.57 4.39
C ASP A 43 -2.97 6.45 3.96
N LEU A 44 -2.54 5.60 3.02
CA LEU A 44 -3.28 4.45 2.49
C LEU A 44 -2.63 3.10 2.79
N THR A 45 -1.49 3.07 3.50
CA THR A 45 -0.98 1.81 4.06
C THR A 45 -1.83 1.48 5.27
N GLY A 46 -2.36 0.25 5.33
CA GLY A 46 -3.11 -0.23 6.49
C GLY A 46 -2.32 -0.07 7.79
N VAL A 47 -3.01 -0.29 8.91
CA VAL A 47 -2.51 -0.07 10.28
C VAL A 47 -1.04 -0.46 10.43
N VAL A 48 -0.22 0.49 10.88
CA VAL A 48 1.17 0.24 11.28
C VAL A 48 1.13 -0.88 12.30
N GLN A 49 1.72 -2.03 11.95
CA GLN A 49 1.85 -3.15 12.87
C GLN A 49 2.87 -2.75 13.94
N LEU A 50 2.38 -2.15 15.02
CA LEU A 50 3.19 -1.85 16.21
C LEU A 50 3.62 -3.18 16.83
N ASN A 51 4.90 -3.29 17.13
CA ASN A 51 5.37 -4.39 17.96
C ASN A 51 5.02 -4.09 19.44
N LEU A 52 5.11 -5.11 20.30
CA LEU A 52 4.72 -4.99 21.71
C LEU A 52 5.48 -3.87 22.43
N PHE A 53 6.74 -3.63 22.07
CA PHE A 53 7.57 -2.59 22.68
C PHE A 53 7.10 -1.19 22.31
N ASP A 54 6.67 -0.97 21.07
CA ASP A 54 6.13 0.31 20.62
C ASP A 54 4.80 0.62 21.32
N LEU A 55 3.98 -0.40 21.58
CA LEU A 55 2.70 -0.26 22.29
C LEU A 55 2.90 0.09 23.78
N VAL A 56 3.87 -0.56 24.44
CA VAL A 56 4.18 -0.32 25.87
C VAL A 56 4.77 1.08 26.10
N LYS A 57 5.49 1.65 25.13
CA LYS A 57 6.01 3.02 25.24
C LYS A 57 4.97 4.12 25.04
N SER A 58 3.79 3.76 24.54
CA SER A 58 2.67 4.70 24.31
C SER A 58 1.69 4.79 25.49
N LEU A 59 1.93 4.04 26.58
CA LEU A 59 1.26 4.12 27.87
C LEU A 59 2.07 4.96 28.86
#